data_AF-A0A258KYB9-F1
#
_entry.id   AF-A0A258KYB9-F1
#
_cell.length_a   1.000
_cell.length_b   1.000
_cell.length_c   1.000
_cell.angle_alpha   90.00
_cell.angle_beta   90.00
_cell.angle_gamma   90.00
#
_symmetry.space_group_name_H-M   'P 1'
#
loop_
_entity.id
_entity.type
_entity.pdbx_description
1 polymer ?
#
loop_
_entity_poly.entity_id
_entity_poly.type
_entity_poly.pdbx_seq_one_letter_code
_entity_poly.pdbx_strand_id
1 'polypeptide(L)'
;MVRGQTPMQGSAPPSPKPVSVAAGGTLIRRPLSGARTAWLVAEMALLFIAAPLAMHAAVHQARIPLFVALLPILGIVLAILLADRTFSLKTELARGFGWRTLLSILVVFAVGALGIWAWLKETHPAWLFEFPRNRPDLWLTVMLAYPVVSVATQEIVYRTFFFHRYGPLFGDHAGLAIVTNGVLFGFAHIVIGQPFAVVATILGGCLFAARYNETRSFWAVFVEHTLWGAFIFTIGLGRYFFTGVSNV
;
A
#
# COMPACT_ATOMS: atom_id res chain seq x y z
N MET A 1 -47.68 -52.98 11.61
CA MET A 1 -46.31 -52.61 12.04
C MET A 1 -45.66 -51.80 10.93
N VAL A 2 -45.52 -50.49 11.10
CA VAL A 2 -44.77 -49.61 10.19
C VAL A 2 -43.57 -49.07 10.98
N ARG A 3 -42.36 -49.48 10.61
CA ARG A 3 -41.09 -48.83 10.96
C ARG A 3 -40.59 -48.24 9.63
N GLY A 4 -40.43 -46.94 9.46
CA GLY A 4 -39.69 -45.99 10.30
C GLY A 4 -38.50 -45.53 9.45
N GLN A 5 -38.72 -44.55 8.56
CA GLN A 5 -37.69 -43.97 7.71
C GLN A 5 -36.86 -42.97 8.54
N THR A 6 -35.54 -43.13 8.51
CA THR A 6 -34.55 -42.22 9.09
C THR A 6 -34.51 -40.90 8.29
N PRO A 7 -34.46 -39.71 8.92
CA PRO A 7 -34.32 -38.46 8.17
C PRO A 7 -32.86 -38.30 7.71
N MET A 8 -32.68 -38.11 6.40
CA MET A 8 -31.42 -37.68 5.79
C MET A 8 -31.07 -36.28 6.32
N GLN A 9 -29.97 -36.17 7.07
CA GLN A 9 -29.37 -34.88 7.43
C GLN A 9 -28.89 -34.20 6.15
N GLY A 10 -29.62 -33.17 5.71
CA GLY A 10 -29.16 -32.26 4.66
C GLY A 10 -27.91 -31.54 5.15
N SER A 11 -26.80 -31.73 4.45
CA SER A 11 -25.60 -30.91 4.63
C SER A 11 -25.95 -29.46 4.32
N ALA A 12 -25.76 -28.57 5.30
CA ALA A 12 -25.86 -27.14 5.07
C ALA A 12 -24.92 -26.75 3.91
N PRO A 13 -25.34 -25.87 2.98
CA PRO A 13 -24.45 -25.41 1.93
C PRO A 13 -23.19 -24.79 2.55
N PRO A 14 -21.99 -25.05 2.00
CA PRO A 14 -20.78 -24.45 2.51
C PRO A 14 -20.95 -22.93 2.54
N SER A 15 -20.66 -22.32 3.69
CA SER A 15 -20.62 -20.87 3.83
C SER A 15 -19.78 -20.30 2.67
N PRO A 16 -20.24 -19.28 1.93
CA PRO A 16 -19.48 -18.72 0.82
C PRO A 16 -18.08 -18.34 1.32
N LYS A 17 -17.05 -18.92 0.70
CA LYS A 17 -15.66 -18.57 1.03
C LYS A 17 -15.54 -17.05 0.90
N PRO A 18 -15.02 -16.35 1.92
CA PRO A 18 -14.86 -14.91 1.84
C PRO A 18 -13.98 -14.61 0.63
N VAL A 19 -14.55 -13.88 -0.33
CA VAL A 19 -13.85 -13.46 -1.56
C VAL A 19 -12.57 -12.74 -1.15
N SER A 20 -11.40 -13.22 -1.59
CA SER A 20 -10.15 -12.90 -0.90
C SER A 20 -9.66 -11.47 -1.15
N VAL A 21 -9.71 -10.97 -2.39
CA VAL A 21 -9.03 -9.70 -2.79
C VAL A 21 -9.98 -8.51 -3.00
N ALA A 22 -10.31 -7.74 -1.96
CA ALA A 22 -11.12 -6.52 -2.06
C ALA A 22 -10.69 -5.47 -1.04
N ALA A 23 -11.02 -4.20 -1.33
CA ALA A 23 -10.89 -3.11 -0.35
C ALA A 23 -11.98 -3.19 0.73
N GLY A 24 -11.72 -2.60 1.90
CA GLY A 24 -12.65 -2.58 3.04
C GLY A 24 -13.99 -1.91 2.73
N GLY A 25 -13.98 -0.89 1.87
CA GLY A 25 -15.13 -0.13 1.40
C GLY A 25 -15.79 -0.65 0.12
N THR A 26 -15.39 -1.82 -0.38
CA THR A 26 -16.05 -2.44 -1.55
C THR A 26 -17.44 -2.93 -1.15
N LEU A 27 -18.49 -2.35 -1.73
CA LEU A 27 -19.88 -2.69 -1.45
C LEU A 27 -20.38 -3.83 -2.35
N ILE A 28 -20.06 -3.76 -3.64
CA ILE A 28 -20.56 -4.69 -4.66
C ILE A 28 -19.43 -5.03 -5.61
N ARG A 29 -19.32 -6.31 -6.03
CA ARG A 29 -18.44 -6.68 -7.13
C ARG A 29 -19.20 -6.77 -8.43
N ARG A 30 -18.73 -6.05 -9.44
CA ARG A 30 -19.21 -6.20 -10.81
C ARG A 30 -18.58 -7.46 -11.43
N PRO A 31 -19.32 -8.25 -12.22
CA PRO A 31 -18.78 -9.41 -12.93
C PRO A 31 -17.75 -9.00 -13.98
N LEU A 32 -16.78 -9.88 -14.26
CA LEU A 32 -15.81 -9.67 -15.34
C LEU A 32 -16.37 -10.18 -16.67
N SER A 33 -16.16 -9.40 -17.72
CA SER A 33 -16.30 -9.80 -19.11
C SER A 33 -14.94 -9.66 -19.80
N GLY A 34 -14.71 -10.31 -20.94
CA GLY A 34 -13.43 -10.21 -21.67
C GLY A 34 -13.04 -8.75 -21.96
N ALA A 35 -14.00 -7.94 -22.43
CA ALA A 35 -13.79 -6.52 -22.68
C ALA A 35 -13.44 -5.72 -21.41
N ARG A 36 -14.12 -6.02 -20.29
CA ARG A 36 -13.85 -5.34 -19.01
C ARG A 36 -12.49 -5.73 -18.44
N THR A 37 -12.09 -6.99 -18.59
CA THR A 37 -10.76 -7.48 -18.20
C THR A 37 -9.67 -6.73 -18.98
N ALA A 38 -9.79 -6.67 -20.32
CA ALA A 38 -8.85 -5.94 -21.16
C ALA A 38 -8.76 -4.46 -20.77
N TRP A 39 -9.91 -3.82 -20.53
CA TRP A 39 -9.97 -2.43 -20.10
C TRP A 39 -9.31 -2.20 -18.72
N LEU A 40 -9.55 -3.06 -17.72
CA LEU A 40 -8.90 -2.95 -16.41
C LEU A 40 -7.39 -3.17 -16.47
N VAL A 41 -6.91 -4.08 -17.32
CA VAL A 41 -5.47 -4.30 -17.52
C VAL A 41 -4.82 -3.07 -18.16
N ALA A 42 -5.45 -2.49 -19.18
CA ALA A 42 -4.98 -1.26 -19.80
C ALA A 42 -4.99 -0.07 -18.83
N GLU A 43 -6.07 0.08 -18.04
CA GLU A 43 -6.17 1.11 -16.99
C GLU A 43 -5.06 0.95 -15.95
N MET A 44 -4.78 -0.29 -15.51
CA MET A 44 -3.71 -0.57 -14.56
C MET A 44 -2.33 -0.22 -15.14
N ALA A 45 -2.04 -0.59 -16.39
CA ALA A 45 -0.78 -0.22 -17.04
C ALA A 45 -0.64 1.31 -17.16
N LEU A 46 -1.71 2.01 -17.53
CA LEU A 46 -1.71 3.47 -17.63
C LEU A 46 -1.45 4.13 -16.26
N LEU A 47 -2.18 3.74 -15.22
CA LEU A 47 -2.10 4.39 -13.91
C LEU A 47 -0.85 3.99 -13.11
N PHE A 48 -0.36 2.75 -13.24
CA PHE A 48 0.71 2.24 -12.40
C PHE A 48 2.06 2.09 -13.11
N ILE A 49 2.12 2.26 -14.44
CA ILE A 49 3.38 2.28 -15.18
C ILE A 49 3.58 3.64 -15.86
N ALA A 50 2.63 4.07 -16.69
CA ALA A 50 2.79 5.34 -17.41
C ALA A 50 2.76 6.55 -16.47
N ALA A 51 1.89 6.56 -15.46
CA ALA A 51 1.82 7.68 -14.53
C ALA A 51 3.10 7.85 -13.67
N PRO A 52 3.71 6.79 -13.08
CA PRO A 52 5.01 6.92 -12.44
C PRO A 52 6.14 7.38 -13.36
N LEU A 53 6.14 6.98 -14.64
CA LEU A 53 7.11 7.47 -15.63
C LEU A 53 6.91 8.96 -15.92
N ALA A 54 5.66 9.40 -16.09
CA ALA A 54 5.32 10.81 -16.25
C ALA A 54 5.69 11.62 -15.01
N MET A 55 5.46 11.08 -13.81
CA MET A 55 5.85 11.68 -12.54
C MET A 55 7.37 11.79 -12.41
N HIS A 56 8.11 10.76 -12.80
CA HIS A 56 9.58 10.79 -12.85
C HIS A 56 10.07 11.90 -13.78
N ALA A 57 9.49 12.04 -14.97
CA ALA A 57 9.81 13.15 -15.89
C ALA A 57 9.47 14.52 -15.27
N ALA A 58 8.29 14.65 -14.65
CA ALA A 58 7.87 15.90 -13.99
C ALA A 58 8.82 16.32 -12.86
N VAL A 59 9.26 15.37 -12.03
CA VAL A 59 10.16 15.66 -10.90
C VAL A 59 11.58 15.99 -11.38
N HIS A 60 12.13 15.21 -12.31
CA HIS A 60 13.55 15.36 -12.69
C HIS A 60 13.79 16.34 -13.83
N GLN A 61 12.89 16.42 -14.81
CA GLN A 61 13.05 17.29 -15.98
C GLN A 61 12.40 18.65 -15.73
N ALA A 62 11.15 18.66 -15.26
CA ALA A 62 10.41 19.89 -14.98
C ALA A 62 10.65 20.45 -13.56
N ARG A 63 11.45 19.77 -12.72
CA ARG A 63 11.80 20.18 -11.36
C ARG A 63 10.58 20.41 -10.46
N ILE A 64 9.48 19.72 -10.72
CA ILE A 64 8.26 19.81 -9.90
C ILE A 64 8.52 19.08 -8.58
N PRO A 65 8.25 19.69 -7.41
CA PRO A 65 8.40 19.01 -6.13
C PRO A 65 7.55 17.74 -6.06
N LEU A 66 8.10 16.67 -5.47
CA LEU A 66 7.48 15.34 -5.49
C LEU A 66 6.06 15.36 -4.93
N PHE A 67 5.85 16.06 -3.82
CA PHE A 67 4.55 16.14 -3.16
C PHE A 67 3.50 16.87 -4.00
N VAL A 68 3.91 17.85 -4.82
CA VAL A 68 3.02 18.53 -5.76
C VAL A 68 2.63 17.57 -6.88
N ALA A 69 3.59 16.83 -7.42
CA ALA A 69 3.34 15.84 -8.47
C ALA A 69 2.44 14.67 -8.01
N LEU A 70 2.33 14.41 -6.70
CA LEU A 70 1.41 13.42 -6.15
C LEU A 70 -0.06 13.89 -6.17
N LEU A 71 -0.34 15.19 -6.07
CA LEU A 71 -1.71 15.71 -5.92
C LEU A 71 -2.62 15.38 -7.12
N PRO A 72 -2.18 15.52 -8.39
CA PRO A 72 -3.00 15.14 -9.54
C PRO A 72 -3.34 13.64 -9.55
N ILE A 73 -2.39 12.78 -9.17
CA ILE A 73 -2.59 11.33 -9.11
C ILE A 73 -3.65 10.99 -8.05
N LEU A 74 -3.51 11.57 -6.85
CA LEU A 74 -4.51 11.42 -5.79
C LEU A 74 -5.89 11.92 -6.25
N GLY A 75 -5.94 13.09 -6.88
CA GLY A 75 -7.18 13.69 -7.39
C GLY A 75 -7.90 12.79 -8.39
N ILE A 76 -7.17 12.23 -9.36
CA ILE A 76 -7.72 11.29 -10.36
C ILE A 76 -8.25 10.02 -9.67
N VAL A 77 -7.46 9.42 -8.78
CA VAL A 77 -7.85 8.18 -8.09
C VAL A 77 -9.07 8.41 -7.21
N LEU A 78 -9.12 9.50 -6.45
CA LEU A 78 -10.28 9.87 -5.63
C LEU A 78 -11.50 10.15 -6.50
N ALA A 79 -11.35 10.85 -7.63
CA ALA A 79 -12.46 11.08 -8.55
C ALA A 79 -13.07 9.77 -9.06
N ILE A 80 -12.22 8.80 -9.45
CA ILE A 80 -12.68 7.47 -9.87
C ILE A 80 -13.39 6.73 -8.72
N LEU A 81 -12.82 6.73 -7.51
CA LEU A 81 -13.40 6.08 -6.34
C LEU A 81 -14.75 6.68 -5.95
N LEU A 82 -14.84 8.01 -5.91
CA LEU A 82 -16.05 8.72 -5.48
C LEU A 82 -17.17 8.65 -6.53
N ALA A 83 -16.82 8.48 -7.80
CA ALA A 83 -17.80 8.23 -8.86
C ALA A 83 -18.32 6.77 -8.88
N ASP A 84 -17.56 5.81 -8.33
CA ASP A 84 -17.96 4.40 -8.33
C ASP A 84 -18.97 4.08 -7.22
N ARG A 85 -20.23 3.89 -7.61
CA ARG A 85 -21.33 3.51 -6.70
C ARG A 85 -21.14 2.16 -6.01
N THR A 86 -20.17 1.35 -6.44
CA THR A 86 -19.84 0.06 -5.81
C THR A 86 -18.79 0.19 -4.71
N PHE A 87 -18.32 1.40 -4.42
CA PHE A 87 -17.37 1.73 -3.37
C PHE A 87 -17.96 2.76 -2.39
N SER A 88 -17.53 2.68 -1.13
CA SER A 88 -17.82 3.67 -0.11
C SER A 88 -16.55 4.02 0.67
N LEU A 89 -16.06 5.24 0.47
CA LEU A 89 -14.92 5.76 1.22
C LEU A 89 -15.23 5.84 2.72
N LYS A 90 -16.49 6.14 3.09
CA LYS A 90 -16.93 6.13 4.49
C LYS A 90 -16.77 4.74 5.10
N THR A 91 -17.17 3.69 4.38
CA THR A 91 -17.06 2.31 4.86
C THR A 91 -15.60 1.86 4.94
N GLU A 92 -14.77 2.27 3.99
CA GLU A 92 -13.32 2.05 4.00
C GLU A 92 -12.69 2.64 5.27
N LEU A 93 -12.94 3.92 5.53
CA LEU A 93 -12.34 4.65 6.64
C LEU A 93 -12.98 4.34 8.00
N ALA A 94 -14.22 3.84 8.04
CA ALA A 94 -14.85 3.37 9.27
C ALA A 94 -14.22 2.07 9.80
N ARG A 95 -13.46 1.35 8.96
CA ARG A 95 -12.89 0.05 9.29
C ARG A 95 -11.57 0.20 10.04
N GLY A 96 -11.66 0.13 11.37
CA GLY A 96 -10.50 0.06 12.26
C GLY A 96 -9.81 -1.31 12.26
N PHE A 97 -8.89 -1.50 13.18
CA PHE A 97 -8.17 -2.76 13.41
C PHE A 97 -7.98 -3.02 14.90
N GLY A 98 -7.88 -4.29 15.28
CA GLY A 98 -7.80 -4.71 16.68
C GLY A 98 -6.37 -4.74 17.23
N TRP A 99 -6.25 -4.88 18.56
CA TRP A 99 -4.96 -4.93 19.25
C TRP A 99 -4.04 -6.07 18.79
N ARG A 100 -4.60 -7.21 18.35
CA ARG A 100 -3.81 -8.35 17.81
C ARG A 100 -3.08 -7.97 16.53
N THR A 101 -3.75 -7.22 15.65
CA THR A 101 -3.15 -6.68 14.42
C THR A 101 -2.07 -5.66 14.78
N LEU A 102 -2.34 -4.77 15.74
CA LEU A 102 -1.34 -3.82 16.22
C LEU A 102 -0.11 -4.54 16.77
N LEU A 103 -0.29 -5.55 17.61
CA LEU A 103 0.82 -6.36 18.16
C LEU A 103 1.59 -7.06 17.04
N SER A 104 0.90 -7.63 16.04
CA SER A 104 1.56 -8.23 14.87
C SER A 104 2.41 -7.22 14.11
N ILE A 105 1.89 -6.00 13.86
CA ILE A 105 2.64 -4.90 13.23
C ILE A 105 3.88 -4.57 14.05
N LEU A 106 3.74 -4.39 15.37
CA LEU A 106 4.84 -4.02 16.26
C LEU A 106 5.92 -5.12 16.35
N VAL A 107 5.53 -6.40 16.34
CA VAL A 107 6.48 -7.53 16.34
C VAL A 107 7.24 -7.61 15.03
N VAL A 108 6.55 -7.55 13.89
CA VAL A 108 7.19 -7.54 12.56
C VAL A 108 8.13 -6.36 12.42
N PHE A 109 7.68 -5.18 12.86
CA PHE A 109 8.49 -3.97 12.90
C PHE A 109 9.72 -4.15 13.80
N ALA A 110 9.55 -4.58 15.05
CA ALA A 110 10.67 -4.72 15.99
C ALA A 110 11.74 -5.68 15.48
N VAL A 111 11.34 -6.83 14.93
CA VAL A 111 12.29 -7.81 14.38
C VAL A 111 13.03 -7.25 13.17
N GLY A 112 12.32 -6.68 12.20
CA GLY A 112 12.98 -6.15 11.00
C GLY A 112 13.77 -4.87 11.27
N ALA A 113 13.30 -3.98 12.14
CA ALA A 113 14.03 -2.79 12.57
C ALA A 113 15.32 -3.15 13.33
N LEU A 114 15.28 -4.17 14.19
CA LEU A 114 16.48 -4.68 14.86
C LEU A 114 17.50 -5.22 13.85
N GLY A 115 17.05 -6.00 12.85
CA GLY A 115 17.91 -6.51 11.78
C GLY A 115 18.56 -5.39 10.96
N ILE A 116 17.77 -4.39 10.54
CA ILE A 116 18.28 -3.23 9.80
C ILE A 116 19.25 -2.41 10.64
N TRP A 117 18.94 -2.17 11.92
CA TRP A 117 19.84 -1.46 12.83
C TRP A 117 21.16 -2.21 13.02
N ALA A 118 21.13 -3.53 13.24
CA ALA A 118 22.33 -4.35 13.42
C ALA A 118 23.22 -4.29 12.17
N TRP A 119 22.63 -4.49 10.99
CA TRP A 119 23.34 -4.38 9.71
C TRP A 119 23.93 -2.98 9.50
N LEU A 120 23.18 -1.91 9.76
CA LEU A 120 23.68 -0.54 9.63
C LEU A 120 24.80 -0.24 10.62
N LYS A 121 24.70 -0.72 11.86
CA LYS A 121 25.73 -0.53 12.88
C LYS A 121 27.07 -1.13 12.45
N GLU A 122 27.04 -2.27 11.77
CA GLU A 122 28.25 -2.95 11.31
C GLU A 122 28.80 -2.37 9.99
N THR A 123 27.92 -2.07 9.04
CA THR A 123 28.34 -1.67 7.68
C THR A 123 28.51 -0.16 7.52
N HIS A 124 27.67 0.64 8.19
CA HIS A 124 27.58 2.08 8.01
C HIS A 124 27.27 2.83 9.32
N PRO A 125 28.07 2.67 10.39
CA PRO A 125 27.77 3.22 11.72
C PRO A 125 27.59 4.76 11.71
N ALA A 126 28.30 5.47 10.84
CA ALA A 126 28.21 6.93 10.73
C ALA A 126 26.80 7.41 10.30
N TRP A 127 26.00 6.56 9.65
CA TRP A 127 24.67 6.91 9.13
C TRP A 127 23.61 6.86 10.22
N LEU A 128 23.85 6.11 11.30
CA LEU A 128 22.86 5.85 12.35
C LEU A 128 22.38 7.16 12.98
N PHE A 129 21.10 7.50 12.80
CA PHE A 129 20.50 8.72 13.34
C PHE A 129 21.10 10.03 12.80
N GLU A 130 21.76 9.98 11.64
CA GLU A 130 22.40 11.15 11.04
C GLU A 130 21.39 12.27 10.75
N PHE A 131 20.22 11.94 10.21
CA PHE A 131 19.18 12.91 9.90
C PHE A 131 18.63 13.66 11.13
N PRO A 132 18.13 12.98 12.20
CA PRO A 132 17.67 13.68 13.41
C PRO A 132 18.81 14.39 14.17
N ARG A 133 20.06 13.93 14.08
CA ARG A 133 21.21 14.58 14.73
C ARG A 133 21.62 15.88 14.05
N ASN A 134 21.62 15.90 12.71
CA ASN A 134 22.17 17.01 11.94
C ASN A 134 21.11 18.01 11.45
N ARG A 135 19.86 17.57 11.28
CA ARG A 135 18.74 18.42 10.81
C ARG A 135 17.43 18.10 11.55
N PRO A 136 17.39 18.28 12.88
CA PRO A 136 16.24 17.89 13.70
C PRO A 136 14.93 18.57 13.28
N ASP A 137 14.94 19.84 12.90
CA ASP A 137 13.73 20.58 12.50
C ASP A 137 13.12 20.03 11.20
N LEU A 138 13.99 19.74 10.22
CA LEU A 138 13.56 19.12 8.97
C LEU A 138 13.10 17.68 9.19
N TRP A 139 13.80 16.92 10.03
CA TRP A 139 13.38 15.58 10.43
C TRP A 139 11.98 15.61 11.06
N LEU A 140 11.73 16.51 12.01
CA LEU A 140 10.43 16.65 12.66
C LEU A 140 9.34 17.03 11.65
N THR A 141 9.65 17.97 10.75
CA THR A 141 8.74 18.34 9.66
C THR A 141 8.37 17.13 8.80
N VAL A 142 9.35 16.29 8.43
CA VAL A 142 9.10 15.04 7.70
C VAL A 142 8.26 14.10 8.56
N MET A 143 8.59 13.87 9.84
CA MET A 143 7.84 12.95 10.70
C MET A 143 6.35 13.33 10.85
N LEU A 144 6.04 14.63 10.79
CA LEU A 144 4.66 15.13 10.86
C LEU A 144 3.96 15.16 9.50
N ALA A 145 4.63 15.61 8.45
CA ALA A 145 4.02 15.81 7.14
C ALA A 145 3.98 14.53 6.28
N TYR A 146 5.02 13.70 6.33
CA TYR A 146 5.13 12.49 5.52
C TYR A 146 3.95 11.51 5.69
N PRO A 147 3.47 11.21 6.91
CA PRO A 147 2.34 10.31 7.08
C PRO A 147 1.08 10.83 6.36
N VAL A 148 0.77 12.11 6.52
CA VAL A 148 -0.47 12.69 5.99
C VAL A 148 -0.40 12.89 4.48
N VAL A 149 0.70 13.47 3.97
CA VAL A 149 0.80 13.85 2.56
C VAL A 149 1.18 12.66 1.70
N SER A 150 2.12 11.85 2.17
CA SER A 150 2.72 10.78 1.38
C SER A 150 2.09 9.43 1.66
N VAL A 151 2.11 8.96 2.92
CA VAL A 151 1.61 7.62 3.28
C VAL A 151 0.11 7.51 2.97
N ALA A 152 -0.71 8.47 3.39
CA ALA A 152 -2.15 8.41 3.11
C ALA A 152 -2.44 8.34 1.61
N THR A 153 -1.78 9.18 0.80
CA THR A 153 -1.92 9.18 -0.66
C THR A 153 -1.54 7.82 -1.24
N GLN A 154 -0.37 7.30 -0.85
CA GLN A 154 0.14 6.03 -1.33
C GLN A 154 -0.77 4.86 -0.96
N GLU A 155 -1.27 4.81 0.28
CA GLU A 155 -2.16 3.74 0.71
C GLU A 155 -3.56 3.83 0.06
N ILE A 156 -4.08 5.04 -0.21
CA ILE A 156 -5.31 5.19 -1.00
C ILE A 156 -5.12 4.63 -2.41
N VAL A 157 -4.02 4.97 -3.08
CA VAL A 157 -3.77 4.54 -4.47
C VAL A 157 -3.48 3.05 -4.55
N TYR A 158 -2.55 2.56 -3.73
CA TYR A 158 -2.02 1.22 -3.87
C TYR A 158 -2.73 0.20 -2.96
N ARG A 159 -3.56 0.58 -1.99
CA ARG A 159 -4.34 -0.40 -1.21
C ARG A 159 -5.82 -0.25 -1.50
N THR A 160 -6.40 0.87 -1.12
CA THR A 160 -7.84 1.09 -1.27
C THR A 160 -8.26 1.00 -2.73
N PHE A 161 -7.68 1.80 -3.61
CA PHE A 161 -8.05 1.83 -5.02
C PHE A 161 -7.66 0.53 -5.72
N PHE A 162 -6.42 0.06 -5.56
CA PHE A 162 -5.99 -1.17 -6.24
C PHE A 162 -6.85 -2.38 -5.89
N PHE A 163 -7.06 -2.67 -4.61
CA PHE A 163 -7.81 -3.85 -4.20
C PHE A 163 -9.30 -3.73 -4.51
N HIS A 164 -9.86 -2.51 -4.53
CA HIS A 164 -11.23 -2.30 -4.99
C HIS A 164 -11.36 -2.52 -6.50
N ARG A 165 -10.55 -1.82 -7.29
CA ARG A 165 -10.69 -1.69 -8.74
C ARG A 165 -10.22 -2.93 -9.48
N TYR A 166 -9.07 -3.46 -9.08
CA TYR A 166 -8.41 -4.57 -9.77
C TYR A 166 -8.51 -5.90 -9.03
N GLY A 167 -8.97 -5.91 -7.78
CA GLY A 167 -9.24 -7.14 -7.03
C GLY A 167 -10.00 -8.22 -7.81
N PRO A 168 -11.02 -7.88 -8.63
CA PRO A 168 -11.69 -8.86 -9.48
C PRO A 168 -10.78 -9.62 -10.45
N LEU A 169 -9.70 -9.01 -10.96
CA LEU A 169 -8.77 -9.66 -11.90
C LEU A 169 -8.02 -10.85 -11.28
N PHE A 170 -7.89 -10.87 -9.96
CA PHE A 170 -7.15 -11.88 -9.23
C PHE A 170 -8.04 -12.98 -8.65
N GLY A 171 -9.37 -12.80 -8.64
CA GLY A 171 -10.30 -13.77 -8.07
C GLY A 171 -9.93 -14.14 -6.63
N ASP A 172 -9.64 -15.43 -6.41
CA ASP A 172 -9.24 -15.96 -5.10
C ASP A 172 -7.71 -15.95 -4.87
N HIS A 173 -6.91 -15.56 -5.87
CA HIS A 173 -5.45 -15.58 -5.83
C HIS A 173 -4.85 -14.35 -5.13
N ALA A 174 -5.08 -14.23 -3.82
CA ALA A 174 -4.58 -13.10 -3.01
C ALA A 174 -3.06 -12.91 -3.07
N GLY A 175 -2.29 -14.00 -3.11
CA GLY A 175 -0.82 -13.92 -3.25
C GLY A 175 -0.38 -13.21 -4.53
N LEU A 176 -1.05 -13.47 -5.65
CA LEU A 176 -0.76 -12.79 -6.92
C LEU A 176 -1.10 -11.30 -6.84
N ALA A 177 -2.25 -10.95 -6.26
CA ALA A 177 -2.62 -9.56 -6.06
C ALA A 177 -1.60 -8.81 -5.18
N ILE A 178 -1.13 -9.44 -4.10
CA ILE A 178 -0.12 -8.88 -3.19
C ILE A 178 1.20 -8.63 -3.91
N VAL A 179 1.70 -9.62 -4.67
CA VAL A 179 2.97 -9.49 -5.40
C VAL A 179 2.87 -8.44 -6.51
N THR A 180 1.80 -8.49 -7.33
CA THR A 180 1.56 -7.46 -8.36
C THR A 180 1.51 -6.08 -7.73
N ASN A 181 0.78 -5.93 -6.62
CA ASN A 181 0.67 -4.66 -5.94
C ASN A 181 2.02 -4.16 -5.39
N GLY A 182 2.80 -5.03 -4.75
CA GLY A 182 4.14 -4.70 -4.26
C GLY A 182 5.08 -4.29 -5.39
N VAL A 183 5.06 -4.99 -6.52
CA VAL A 183 5.87 -4.64 -7.71
C VAL A 183 5.47 -3.28 -8.27
N LEU A 184 4.17 -3.00 -8.43
CA LEU A 184 3.69 -1.70 -8.92
C LEU A 184 4.01 -0.57 -7.95
N PHE A 185 3.91 -0.82 -6.65
CA PHE A 185 4.30 0.13 -5.61
C PHE A 185 5.80 0.42 -5.65
N GLY A 186 6.63 -0.61 -5.79
CA GLY A 186 8.06 -0.44 -5.97
C GLY A 186 8.44 0.30 -7.25
N PHE A 187 7.76 0.00 -8.36
CA PHE A 187 7.93 0.72 -9.62
C PHE A 187 7.60 2.21 -9.48
N ALA A 188 6.61 2.59 -8.66
CA ALA A 188 6.34 3.99 -8.35
C ALA A 188 7.56 4.74 -7.81
N HIS A 189 8.44 4.04 -7.11
CA HIS A 189 9.62 4.60 -6.46
C HIS A 189 10.80 4.80 -7.43
N ILE A 190 10.66 4.50 -8.73
CA ILE A 190 11.65 4.94 -9.73
C ILE A 190 11.81 6.46 -9.75
N VAL A 191 10.79 7.21 -9.31
CA VAL A 191 10.86 8.67 -9.14
C VAL A 191 11.98 9.10 -8.20
N ILE A 192 12.42 8.23 -7.30
CA ILE A 192 13.51 8.51 -6.37
C ILE A 192 14.88 8.41 -7.06
N GLY A 193 15.00 7.59 -8.12
CA GLY A 193 16.24 7.40 -8.86
C GLY A 193 17.26 6.47 -8.17
N GLN A 194 16.87 5.77 -7.10
CA GLN A 194 17.73 4.85 -6.36
C GLN A 194 17.23 3.39 -6.48
N PRO A 195 18.03 2.46 -7.03
CA PRO A 195 17.64 1.05 -7.14
C PRO A 195 17.30 0.41 -5.79
N PHE A 196 18.05 0.78 -4.73
CA PHE A 196 17.77 0.33 -3.37
C PHE A 196 16.35 0.71 -2.92
N ALA A 197 15.94 1.95 -3.18
CA ALA A 197 14.61 2.42 -2.80
C ALA A 197 13.51 1.60 -3.49
N VAL A 198 13.68 1.30 -4.79
CA VAL A 198 12.75 0.46 -5.56
C VAL A 198 12.65 -0.95 -4.96
N VAL A 199 13.78 -1.63 -4.71
CA VAL A 199 13.75 -2.99 -4.16
C VAL A 199 13.16 -3.00 -2.75
N ALA A 200 13.57 -2.06 -1.89
CA ALA A 200 13.07 -1.94 -0.53
C ALA A 200 11.55 -1.69 -0.52
N THR A 201 11.03 -0.87 -1.43
CA THR A 201 9.60 -0.60 -1.52
C THR A 201 8.84 -1.71 -2.21
N ILE A 202 9.43 -2.54 -3.08
CA ILE A 202 8.75 -3.79 -3.51
C ILE A 202 8.47 -4.67 -2.29
N LEU A 203 9.49 -4.89 -1.44
CA LEU A 203 9.36 -5.73 -0.26
C LEU A 203 8.37 -5.14 0.77
N GLY A 204 8.52 -3.86 1.09
CA GLY A 204 7.58 -3.14 1.95
C GLY A 204 6.16 -3.10 1.35
N GLY A 205 6.06 -2.92 0.05
CA GLY A 205 4.81 -2.95 -0.71
C GLY A 205 4.08 -4.29 -0.55
N CYS A 206 4.78 -5.40 -0.73
CA CYS A 206 4.25 -6.73 -0.47
C CYS A 206 3.78 -6.90 0.99
N LEU A 207 4.57 -6.45 1.97
CA LEU A 207 4.19 -6.48 3.39
C LEU A 207 2.89 -5.71 3.65
N PHE A 208 2.82 -4.46 3.19
CA PHE A 208 1.65 -3.60 3.35
C PHE A 208 0.43 -4.15 2.61
N ALA A 209 0.62 -4.73 1.43
CA ALA A 209 -0.45 -5.33 0.64
C ALA A 209 -1.00 -6.58 1.33
N ALA A 210 -0.13 -7.40 1.93
CA ALA A 210 -0.53 -8.53 2.75
C ALA A 210 -1.32 -8.08 3.99
N ARG A 211 -0.83 -7.06 4.71
CA ARG A 211 -1.54 -6.48 5.87
C ARG A 211 -2.93 -6.00 5.48
N TYR A 212 -3.02 -5.25 4.40
CA TYR A 212 -4.29 -4.69 3.94
C TYR A 212 -5.23 -5.80 3.45
N ASN A 213 -4.73 -6.83 2.76
CA ASN A 213 -5.54 -7.97 2.34
C ASN A 213 -6.13 -8.73 3.55
N GLU A 214 -5.35 -8.92 4.60
CA GLU A 214 -5.77 -9.59 5.85
C GLU A 214 -6.81 -8.77 6.62
N THR A 215 -6.55 -7.46 6.80
CA THR A 215 -7.33 -6.61 7.71
C THR A 215 -8.46 -5.85 7.02
N ARG A 216 -8.29 -5.56 5.73
CA ARG A 216 -9.09 -4.63 4.92
C ARG A 216 -9.26 -3.27 5.60
N SER A 217 -8.26 -2.86 6.39
CA SER A 217 -8.26 -1.62 7.14
C SER A 217 -7.19 -0.70 6.57
N PHE A 218 -7.63 0.43 6.03
CA PHE A 218 -6.75 1.53 5.68
C PHE A 218 -5.87 1.94 6.89
N TRP A 219 -6.45 2.00 8.09
CA TRP A 219 -5.73 2.44 9.28
C TRP A 219 -4.64 1.46 9.72
N ALA A 220 -4.84 0.15 9.57
CA ALA A 220 -3.81 -0.84 9.90
C ALA A 220 -2.56 -0.64 9.04
N VAL A 221 -2.75 -0.54 7.72
CA VAL A 221 -1.64 -0.38 6.79
C VAL A 221 -1.03 1.02 6.83
N PHE A 222 -1.85 2.06 7.09
CA PHE A 222 -1.37 3.43 7.30
C PHE A 222 -0.41 3.51 8.50
N VAL A 223 -0.78 2.89 9.63
CA VAL A 223 0.08 2.84 10.82
C VAL A 223 1.35 2.05 10.55
N GLU A 224 1.24 0.87 9.93
CA GLU A 224 2.40 0.03 9.61
C GLU A 224 3.37 0.74 8.65
N HIS A 225 2.87 1.34 7.57
CA HIS A 225 3.70 2.10 6.63
C HIS A 225 4.30 3.34 7.29
N THR A 226 3.52 4.10 8.06
CA THR A 226 4.04 5.27 8.80
C THR A 226 5.20 4.89 9.72
N LEU A 227 5.06 3.78 10.46
CA LEU A 227 6.08 3.27 11.37
C LEU A 227 7.37 2.90 10.62
N TRP A 228 7.25 2.16 9.52
CA TRP A 228 8.38 1.80 8.67
C TRP A 228 9.06 3.01 8.04
N GLY A 229 8.29 3.94 7.46
CA GLY A 229 8.83 5.15 6.85
C GLY A 229 9.54 6.04 7.87
N ALA A 230 8.92 6.28 9.03
CA ALA A 230 9.52 7.02 10.13
C ALA A 230 10.85 6.40 10.57
N PHE A 231 10.90 5.07 10.72
CA PHE A 231 12.13 4.35 11.05
C PHE A 231 13.19 4.51 9.97
N ILE A 232 12.87 4.31 8.69
CA ILE A 232 13.83 4.43 7.58
C ILE A 232 14.46 5.84 7.54
N PHE A 233 13.66 6.90 7.67
CA PHE A 233 14.18 8.28 7.73
C PHE A 233 15.02 8.51 8.99
N THR A 234 14.61 7.96 10.13
CA THR A 234 15.28 8.18 11.42
C THR A 234 16.59 7.41 11.54
N ILE A 235 16.62 6.16 11.10
CA ILE A 235 17.76 5.25 11.32
C ILE A 235 18.96 5.56 10.41
N GLY A 236 18.75 6.35 9.34
CA GLY A 236 19.81 6.78 8.41
C GLY A 236 19.64 6.28 6.98
N LEU A 237 18.66 5.41 6.71
CA LEU A 237 18.35 4.92 5.36
C LEU A 237 17.55 5.92 4.51
N GLY A 238 16.98 6.96 5.13
CA GLY A 238 16.28 8.05 4.43
C GLY A 238 17.09 8.70 3.31
N ARG A 239 18.43 8.63 3.37
CA ARG A 239 19.36 9.04 2.30
C ARG A 239 19.02 8.45 0.93
N TYR A 240 18.48 7.23 0.88
CA TYR A 240 18.08 6.58 -0.36
C TYR A 240 16.72 7.03 -0.87
N PHE A 241 15.95 7.76 -0.08
CA PHE A 241 14.56 8.13 -0.34
C PHE A 241 14.36 9.62 -0.62
N PHE A 242 15.45 10.37 -0.80
CA PHE A 242 15.42 11.74 -1.31
C PHE A 242 15.65 11.74 -2.82
N THR A 243 14.84 12.53 -3.54
CA THR A 243 14.94 12.69 -5.01
C THR A 243 16.13 13.54 -5.45
N GLY A 244 16.82 14.21 -4.51
CA GLY A 244 17.87 15.19 -4.81
C GLY A 244 17.37 16.52 -5.40
N VAL A 245 16.05 16.64 -5.61
CA VAL A 245 15.38 17.88 -6.05
C VAL A 245 14.88 18.61 -4.82
N SER A 246 15.15 19.91 -4.72
CA SER A 246 14.62 20.73 -3.63
C SER A 246 13.10 20.69 -3.67
N ASN A 247 12.49 20.40 -2.52
CA ASN A 247 11.05 20.48 -2.30
C ASN A 247 10.62 21.88 -1.83
N VAL A 248 11.57 22.83 -1.87
CA VAL A 248 11.47 24.23 -1.46
C VAL A 248 11.99 25.11 -2.59
#